data_AF-A0A6L9KBJ0-F1
#
_entry.id   AF-A0A6L9KBJ0-F1
#
_cell.length_a   1.000
_cell.length_b   1.000
_cell.length_c   1.000
_cell.angle_alpha   90.00
_cell.angle_beta   90.00
_cell.angle_gamma   90.00
#
_symmetry.space_group_name_H-M   'P 1'
#
loop_
_entity.id
_entity.type
_entity.pdbx_description
1 polymer ?
#
loop_
_entity_poly.entity_id
_entity_poly.type
_entity_poly.pdbx_seq_one_letter_code
_entity_poly.pdbx_strand_id
1 'polypeptide(L)'
;MNASELLDEVLGHIRLIKEDKEKLETLLEFIKDQLFDDEPNQPEEIPQQFEKVINPIAQAIDAGMICYLNTDTAEIEEFHPDLFEFEDEDEEIEDELSLKHHNWSNCFQIEPLEPQESFEIMSDFVMQLKDIPMQIKLLNVLDRKKPFANFKRVIDNSNHRKSWFEFKNKALEKYVRTQLYLHFTYGTGEKTKSDSVKPEDLPF
;
A
#
# COMPACT_ATOMS: atom_id res chain seq x y z
N MET A 1 -16.87 1.79 27.65
CA MET A 1 -15.65 2.03 26.90
C MET A 1 -16.02 2.12 25.44
N ASN A 2 -15.72 3.22 24.77
CA ASN A 2 -15.95 3.37 23.33
C ASN A 2 -14.81 2.72 22.53
N ALA A 3 -14.94 2.63 21.21
CA ALA A 3 -13.95 1.96 20.37
C ALA A 3 -12.55 2.63 20.45
N SER A 4 -12.50 3.96 20.56
CA SER A 4 -11.24 4.70 20.72
C SER A 4 -10.56 4.40 22.05
N GLU A 5 -11.32 4.41 23.16
CA GLU A 5 -10.80 4.09 24.49
C GLU A 5 -10.28 2.65 24.56
N LEU A 6 -10.96 1.71 23.89
CA LEU A 6 -10.52 0.31 23.79
C LEU A 6 -9.24 0.17 22.96
N LEU A 7 -9.14 0.89 21.83
CA LEU A 7 -7.95 0.88 20.97
C LEU A 7 -6.73 1.42 21.73
N ASP A 8 -6.88 2.53 22.45
CA ASP A 8 -5.81 3.13 23.23
C ASP A 8 -5.30 2.17 24.32
N GLU A 9 -6.20 1.44 24.97
CA GLU A 9 -5.84 0.43 25.97
C GLU A 9 -5.08 -0.75 25.33
N VAL A 10 -5.58 -1.27 24.19
CA VAL A 10 -4.92 -2.34 23.44
C VAL A 10 -3.51 -1.92 22.98
N LEU A 11 -3.37 -0.73 22.40
CA LEU A 11 -2.08 -0.18 22.00
C LEU A 11 -1.15 0.02 23.20
N GLY A 12 -1.69 0.44 24.34
CA GLY A 12 -0.98 0.51 25.61
C GLY A 12 -0.36 -0.83 25.99
N HIS A 13 -1.14 -1.91 25.92
CA HIS A 13 -0.65 -3.26 26.22
C HIS A 13 0.37 -3.78 25.19
N ILE A 14 0.17 -3.49 23.91
CA ILE A 14 1.13 -3.86 22.85
C ILE A 14 2.48 -3.17 23.08
N ARG A 15 2.48 -1.88 23.45
CA ARG A 15 3.71 -1.14 23.77
C ARG A 15 4.50 -1.77 24.93
N LEU A 16 3.83 -2.43 25.88
CA LEU A 16 4.49 -3.11 27.01
C LEU A 16 5.26 -4.37 26.58
N ILE A 17 4.85 -5.01 25.48
CA ILE A 17 5.48 -6.24 24.97
C ILE A 17 6.33 -6.00 23.71
N LYS A 18 6.58 -4.74 23.32
CA LYS A 18 7.22 -4.37 22.05
C LYS A 18 8.63 -4.95 21.82
N GLU A 19 9.34 -5.32 22.88
CA GLU A 19 10.68 -5.93 22.80
C GLU A 19 10.66 -7.45 23.02
N ASP A 20 9.47 -8.03 23.28
CA ASP A 20 9.28 -9.44 23.60
C ASP A 20 8.76 -10.18 22.35
N LYS A 21 9.72 -10.70 21.57
CA LYS A 21 9.45 -11.37 20.29
C LYS A 21 8.43 -12.50 20.41
N GLU A 22 8.54 -13.38 21.41
CA GLU A 22 7.64 -14.54 21.56
C GLU A 22 6.19 -14.10 21.81
N LYS A 23 6.00 -13.06 22.64
CA LYS A 23 4.67 -12.51 22.89
C LYS A 23 4.08 -11.81 21.68
N LEU A 24 4.90 -11.09 20.92
CA LEU A 24 4.47 -10.46 19.67
C LEU A 24 4.09 -11.51 18.62
N GLU A 25 4.84 -12.61 18.49
CA GLU A 25 4.51 -13.72 17.59
C GLU A 25 3.20 -14.39 17.99
N THR A 26 3.00 -14.64 19.29
CA THR A 26 1.75 -15.22 19.81
C THR A 26 0.55 -14.31 19.57
N LEU A 27 0.73 -13.00 19.82
CA LEU A 27 -0.31 -12.01 19.57
C LEU A 27 -0.64 -11.91 18.08
N LEU A 28 0.38 -11.92 17.22
CA LEU A 28 0.21 -11.91 15.78
C LEU A 28 -0.54 -13.14 15.29
N GLU A 29 -0.24 -14.33 15.81
CA GLU A 29 -0.95 -15.57 15.48
C GLU A 29 -2.41 -15.50 15.92
N PHE A 30 -2.68 -15.01 17.14
CA PHE A 30 -4.04 -14.82 17.63
C PHE A 30 -4.84 -13.80 16.81
N ILE A 31 -4.24 -12.64 16.49
CA ILE A 31 -4.87 -11.64 15.63
C ILE A 31 -5.14 -12.23 14.25
N LYS A 32 -4.21 -13.04 13.72
CA LYS A 32 -4.40 -13.69 12.44
C LYS A 32 -5.59 -14.65 12.46
N ASP A 33 -5.67 -15.51 13.47
CA ASP A 33 -6.77 -16.47 13.65
C ASP A 33 -8.15 -15.80 13.85
N GLN A 34 -8.18 -14.60 14.45
CA GLN A 34 -9.42 -13.89 14.75
C GLN A 34 -9.82 -12.85 13.68
N LEU A 35 -8.88 -12.35 12.87
CA LEU A 35 -9.15 -11.39 11.78
C LEU A 35 -9.19 -12.04 10.39
N PHE A 36 -8.49 -13.16 10.20
CA PHE A 36 -8.50 -13.92 8.96
C PHE A 36 -9.08 -15.29 9.27
N ASP A 37 -10.36 -15.50 8.95
CA ASP A 37 -10.90 -16.85 8.87
C ASP A 37 -10.01 -17.66 7.92
N ASP A 38 -9.53 -18.82 8.37
CA ASP A 38 -8.87 -19.87 7.57
C ASP A 38 -9.84 -20.49 6.53
N GLU A 39 -10.77 -19.71 5.97
CA GLU A 39 -11.47 -20.11 4.75
C GLU A 39 -10.51 -19.97 3.55
N PRO A 40 -10.31 -21.04 2.78
CA PRO A 40 -9.41 -21.02 1.63
C PRO A 40 -9.95 -20.05 0.57
N ASN A 41 -9.28 -18.91 0.39
CA ASN A 41 -9.50 -17.99 -0.74
C ASN A 41 -10.98 -17.77 -1.09
N GLN A 42 -11.78 -17.26 -0.15
CA GLN A 42 -12.90 -16.41 -0.60
C GLN A 42 -12.23 -15.22 -1.30
N PRO A 43 -12.45 -14.98 -2.60
CA PRO A 43 -11.85 -13.83 -3.26
C PRO A 43 -12.29 -12.59 -2.49
N GLU A 44 -11.35 -11.70 -2.18
CA GLU A 44 -11.66 -10.40 -1.59
C GLU A 44 -12.72 -9.72 -2.50
N GLU A 45 -13.99 -9.78 -2.09
CA GLU A 45 -15.10 -9.27 -2.89
C GLU A 45 -15.18 -7.77 -2.67
N ILE A 46 -14.69 -7.00 -3.65
CA ILE A 46 -14.85 -5.56 -3.69
C ILE A 46 -16.11 -5.21 -4.51
N PRO A 47 -16.75 -4.04 -4.30
CA PRO A 47 -17.88 -3.64 -5.12
C PRO A 47 -17.51 -3.59 -6.60
N GLN A 48 -18.34 -4.19 -7.46
CA GLN A 48 -18.03 -4.44 -8.88
C GLN A 48 -17.58 -3.20 -9.67
N GLN A 49 -18.06 -2.01 -9.28
CA GLN A 49 -17.70 -0.75 -9.94
C GLN A 49 -16.20 -0.44 -9.88
N PHE A 50 -15.49 -0.95 -8.87
CA PHE A 50 -14.06 -0.70 -8.66
C PHE A 50 -13.14 -1.67 -9.41
N GLU A 51 -13.67 -2.77 -9.96
CA GLU A 51 -12.86 -3.75 -10.71
C GLU A 51 -12.07 -3.11 -11.87
N LYS A 52 -12.64 -2.07 -12.48
CA LYS A 52 -12.03 -1.37 -13.63
C LYS A 52 -10.88 -0.46 -13.24
N VAL A 53 -10.81 -0.03 -11.98
CA VAL A 53 -9.75 0.88 -11.51
C VAL A 53 -8.56 0.14 -10.90
N ILE A 54 -8.69 -1.15 -10.58
CA ILE A 54 -7.60 -1.95 -9.99
C ILE A 54 -6.33 -1.87 -10.83
N ASN A 55 -6.42 -2.17 -12.13
CA ASN A 55 -5.23 -2.18 -12.99
C ASN A 55 -4.65 -0.76 -13.20
N PRO A 56 -5.44 0.29 -13.48
CA PRO A 56 -4.95 1.67 -13.49
C PRO A 56 -4.20 2.06 -12.21
N ILE A 57 -4.80 1.82 -11.04
CA ILE A 57 -4.17 2.12 -9.75
C ILE A 57 -2.86 1.32 -9.59
N ALA A 58 -2.87 0.03 -9.92
CA ALA A 58 -1.69 -0.82 -9.87
C ALA A 58 -0.54 -0.30 -10.75
N GLN A 59 -0.84 0.24 -11.93
CA GLN A 59 0.16 0.87 -12.80
C GLN A 59 0.69 2.20 -12.23
N ALA A 60 -0.20 3.01 -11.64
CA ALA A 60 0.16 4.28 -11.03
C ALA A 60 1.13 4.08 -9.85
N ILE A 61 0.78 3.19 -8.91
CA ILE A 61 1.63 2.89 -7.76
C ILE A 61 2.96 2.23 -8.16
N ASP A 62 2.98 1.47 -9.27
CA ASP A 62 4.21 0.92 -9.82
C ASP A 62 5.16 1.99 -10.36
N ALA A 63 4.59 3.09 -10.85
CA ALA A 63 5.33 4.26 -11.32
C ALA A 63 5.77 5.19 -10.18
N GLY A 64 5.47 4.86 -8.92
CA GLY A 64 5.76 5.70 -7.76
C GLY A 64 4.72 6.78 -7.49
N MET A 65 3.56 6.72 -8.16
CA MET A 65 2.46 7.66 -7.94
C MET A 65 1.64 7.24 -6.71
N ILE A 66 1.18 8.22 -5.95
CA ILE A 66 0.05 8.07 -5.03
C ILE A 66 -1.22 8.14 -5.87
N CYS A 67 -2.18 7.25 -5.59
CA CYS A 67 -3.48 7.27 -6.25
C CYS A 67 -4.59 7.59 -5.26
N TYR A 68 -5.38 8.62 -5.57
CA TYR A 68 -6.60 8.97 -4.87
C TYR A 68 -7.79 8.36 -5.60
N LEU A 69 -8.70 7.73 -4.85
CA LEU A 69 -9.92 7.11 -5.36
C LEU A 69 -11.14 7.77 -4.74
N ASN A 70 -12.03 8.28 -5.58
CA ASN A 70 -13.38 8.66 -5.16
C ASN A 70 -14.23 7.40 -4.97
N THR A 71 -14.61 7.09 -3.73
CA THR A 71 -15.34 5.84 -3.42
C THR A 71 -16.83 5.92 -3.72
N ASP A 72 -17.36 7.07 -4.13
CA ASP A 72 -18.73 7.21 -4.63
C ASP A 72 -18.83 6.96 -6.13
N THR A 73 -17.82 7.39 -6.90
CA THR A 73 -17.88 7.44 -8.37
C THR A 73 -16.89 6.52 -9.09
N ALA A 74 -15.92 5.96 -8.35
CA ALA A 74 -14.76 5.25 -8.88
C ALA A 74 -13.87 6.11 -9.81
N GLU A 75 -13.94 7.44 -9.71
CA GLU A 75 -12.95 8.33 -10.33
C GLU A 75 -11.60 8.21 -9.60
N ILE A 76 -10.50 8.23 -10.34
CA ILE A 76 -9.14 8.21 -9.80
C ILE A 76 -8.37 9.48 -10.20
N GLU A 77 -7.46 9.89 -9.33
CA GLU A 77 -6.49 10.96 -9.58
C GLU A 77 -5.11 10.49 -9.11
N GLU A 78 -4.10 10.63 -9.97
CA GLU A 78 -2.74 10.16 -9.72
C GLU A 78 -1.83 11.37 -9.44
N PHE A 79 -0.99 11.26 -8.43
CA PHE A 79 -0.12 12.33 -7.96
C PHE A 79 1.28 11.79 -7.67
N HIS A 80 2.33 12.47 -8.15
CA HIS A 80 3.71 12.11 -7.84
C HIS A 80 4.25 13.07 -6.78
N PRO A 81 4.72 12.60 -5.61
CA PRO A 81 5.26 13.46 -4.56
C PRO A 81 6.41 14.36 -5.03
N ASP A 82 7.34 13.81 -5.82
CA ASP A 82 8.51 14.55 -6.33
C ASP A 82 8.19 15.63 -7.38
N LEU A 83 6.94 15.83 -7.80
CA LEU A 83 6.59 16.96 -8.68
C LEU A 83 6.83 18.33 -8.02
N PHE A 84 7.10 18.37 -6.71
CA PHE A 84 7.23 19.57 -5.90
C PHE A 84 8.59 19.73 -5.21
N GLU A 85 9.53 18.79 -5.36
CA GLU A 85 10.87 18.93 -4.75
C GLU A 85 11.74 20.03 -5.39
N PHE A 86 11.26 20.72 -6.43
CA PHE A 86 12.01 21.71 -7.21
C PHE A 86 11.57 23.17 -7.02
N GLU A 87 10.51 23.44 -6.26
CA GLU A 87 10.08 24.81 -5.96
C GLU A 87 9.97 24.97 -4.44
N ASP A 88 10.54 26.06 -3.93
CA ASP A 88 10.73 26.32 -2.50
C ASP A 88 9.42 26.13 -1.70
N GLU A 89 9.57 25.63 -0.47
CA GLU A 89 8.54 25.33 0.54
C GLU A 89 7.34 26.32 0.54
N ASP A 90 6.27 26.00 -0.19
CA ASP A 90 4.99 26.69 -0.03
C ASP A 90 3.84 25.66 0.00
N GLU A 91 3.17 25.56 1.16
CA GLU A 91 1.88 24.86 1.33
C GLU A 91 0.78 25.41 0.39
N GLU A 92 1.01 26.53 -0.28
CA GLU A 92 0.08 27.19 -1.21
C GLU A 92 -0.03 26.50 -2.59
N ILE A 93 0.91 25.62 -2.98
CA ILE A 93 0.91 25.03 -4.35
C ILE A 93 -0.16 23.94 -4.51
N GLU A 94 -0.51 23.22 -3.44
CA GLU A 94 -1.53 22.15 -3.50
C GLU A 94 -2.93 22.72 -3.81
N ASP A 95 -3.23 23.92 -3.29
CA ASP A 95 -4.45 24.67 -3.59
C ASP A 95 -4.43 25.26 -5.02
N GLU A 96 -3.25 25.59 -5.57
CA GLU A 96 -3.11 26.16 -6.91
C GLU A 96 -3.29 25.13 -8.04
N LEU A 97 -3.04 23.84 -7.76
CA LEU A 97 -3.16 22.77 -8.75
C LEU A 97 -4.57 22.27 -8.99
N SER A 98 -5.56 22.76 -8.26
CA SER A 98 -6.97 22.41 -8.44
C SER A 98 -7.20 20.88 -8.48
N LEU A 99 -6.49 20.14 -7.61
CA LEU A 99 -6.59 18.68 -7.54
C LEU A 99 -8.03 18.29 -7.26
N LYS A 100 -8.56 17.38 -8.07
CA LYS A 100 -9.98 17.01 -8.03
C LYS A 100 -10.35 16.40 -6.68
N HIS A 101 -9.44 15.63 -6.09
CA HIS A 101 -9.70 14.89 -4.87
C HIS A 101 -9.97 15.79 -3.65
N HIS A 102 -9.52 17.05 -3.66
CA HIS A 102 -9.86 18.04 -2.62
C HIS A 102 -11.37 18.32 -2.54
N ASN A 103 -12.11 18.06 -3.63
CA ASN A 103 -13.56 18.26 -3.71
C ASN A 103 -14.37 16.98 -3.49
N TRP A 104 -13.72 15.84 -3.24
CA TRP A 104 -14.43 14.57 -3.06
C TRP A 104 -14.90 14.42 -1.61
N SER A 105 -16.15 13.99 -1.44
CA SER A 105 -16.72 13.75 -0.10
C SER A 105 -16.18 12.48 0.55
N ASN A 106 -15.91 11.45 -0.26
CA ASN A 106 -15.27 10.22 0.17
C ASN A 106 -14.08 9.93 -0.74
N CYS A 107 -12.88 10.01 -0.15
CA CYS A 107 -11.62 9.79 -0.83
C CYS A 107 -10.84 8.70 -0.10
N PHE A 108 -10.28 7.76 -0.85
CA PHE A 108 -9.37 6.74 -0.34
C PHE A 108 -8.02 6.85 -1.06
N GLN A 109 -6.94 6.92 -0.29
CA GLN A 109 -5.58 7.03 -0.79
C GLN A 109 -4.92 5.65 -0.84
N ILE A 110 -4.24 5.36 -1.94
CA ILE A 110 -3.49 4.13 -2.16
C ILE A 110 -2.07 4.53 -2.55
N GLU A 111 -1.11 4.12 -1.73
CA GLU A 111 0.30 4.50 -1.87
C GLU A 111 1.10 3.43 -2.63
N PRO A 112 2.26 3.81 -3.21
CA PRO A 112 3.28 2.87 -3.61
C PRO A 112 3.66 1.90 -2.50
N LEU A 113 3.99 0.66 -2.88
CA LEU A 113 4.48 -0.34 -1.95
C LEU A 113 5.73 0.13 -1.23
N GLU A 114 5.80 -0.17 0.06
CA GLU A 114 7.02 0.02 0.83
C GLU A 114 8.16 -0.82 0.22
N PRO A 115 9.43 -0.41 0.40
CA PRO A 115 10.57 -1.15 -0.14
C PRO A 115 10.57 -2.62 0.29
N GLN A 116 10.12 -2.92 1.51
CA GLN A 116 10.04 -4.30 2.01
C GLN A 116 9.01 -5.13 1.23
N GLU A 117 7.80 -4.62 1.02
CA GLU A 117 6.75 -5.32 0.27
C GLU A 117 7.16 -5.52 -1.20
N SER A 118 7.78 -4.50 -1.80
CA SER A 118 8.35 -4.59 -3.15
C SER A 118 9.44 -5.68 -3.24
N PHE A 119 10.28 -5.80 -2.21
CA PHE A 119 11.31 -6.85 -2.14
C PHE A 119 10.70 -8.25 -2.03
N GLU A 120 9.61 -8.41 -1.28
CA GLU A 120 8.89 -9.68 -1.16
C GLU A 120 8.35 -10.15 -2.52
N ILE A 121 7.74 -9.26 -3.31
CA ILE A 121 7.28 -9.58 -4.67
C ILE A 121 8.44 -10.07 -5.55
N MET A 122 9.62 -9.43 -5.45
CA MET A 122 10.81 -9.87 -6.18
C MET A 122 11.28 -11.25 -5.72
N SER A 123 11.29 -11.51 -4.42
CA SER A 123 11.68 -12.80 -3.84
C SER A 123 10.74 -13.91 -4.30
N ASP A 124 9.42 -13.68 -4.23
CA ASP A 124 8.40 -14.65 -4.62
C ASP A 124 8.50 -15.03 -6.10
N PHE A 125 8.73 -14.04 -6.96
CA PHE A 125 8.98 -14.30 -8.37
C PHE A 125 10.17 -15.23 -8.58
N VAL A 126 11.30 -14.96 -7.90
CA VAL A 126 12.52 -15.76 -8.01
C VAL A 126 12.29 -17.18 -7.52
N MET A 127 11.57 -17.36 -6.41
CA MET A 127 11.26 -18.67 -5.86
C MET A 127 10.38 -19.53 -6.79
N GLN A 128 9.55 -18.90 -7.62
CA GLN A 128 8.68 -19.57 -8.57
C GLN A 128 9.33 -19.84 -9.95
N LEU A 129 10.53 -19.33 -10.20
CA LEU A 129 11.23 -19.54 -11.48
C LEU A 129 11.64 -21.00 -11.67
N LYS A 130 11.28 -21.56 -12.82
CA LYS A 130 11.70 -22.91 -13.26
C LYS A 130 13.11 -22.93 -13.86
N ASP A 131 13.61 -21.79 -14.32
CA ASP A 131 14.97 -21.61 -14.84
C ASP A 131 15.96 -21.54 -13.66
N ILE A 132 16.48 -22.69 -13.25
CA ILE A 132 17.35 -22.83 -12.08
C ILE A 132 18.61 -21.94 -12.16
N PRO A 133 19.35 -21.88 -13.29
CA PRO A 133 20.45 -20.93 -13.44
C PRO A 133 20.05 -19.47 -13.20
N MET A 134 18.91 -19.04 -13.76
CA MET A 134 18.40 -17.67 -13.54
C MET A 134 17.97 -17.44 -12.09
N GLN A 135 17.28 -18.40 -11.49
CA GLN A 135 16.85 -18.35 -10.09
C GLN A 135 18.06 -18.15 -9.16
N ILE A 136 19.09 -19.00 -9.26
CA ILE A 136 20.31 -18.87 -8.45
C ILE A 136 20.97 -17.50 -8.67
N LYS A 137 21.03 -17.03 -9.91
CA LYS A 137 21.60 -15.71 -10.23
C LYS A 137 20.82 -14.58 -9.56
N LEU A 138 19.49 -14.62 -9.57
CA LEU A 138 18.65 -13.59 -8.96
C LEU A 138 18.65 -13.65 -7.43
N LEU A 139 18.66 -14.85 -6.82
CA LEU A 139 18.83 -14.99 -5.37
C LEU A 139 20.13 -14.32 -4.90
N ASN A 140 21.24 -14.56 -5.60
CA ASN A 140 22.52 -13.91 -5.33
C ASN A 140 22.47 -12.38 -5.53
N VAL A 141 21.57 -11.88 -6.38
CA VAL A 141 21.39 -10.44 -6.59
C VAL A 141 20.59 -9.80 -5.46
N LEU A 142 19.54 -10.48 -4.98
CA LEU A 142 18.70 -10.03 -3.88
C LEU A 142 19.45 -9.97 -2.54
N ASP A 143 20.41 -10.88 -2.33
CA ASP A 143 21.25 -10.91 -1.12
C ASP A 143 22.39 -9.86 -1.11
N ARG A 144 22.53 -9.07 -2.19
CA ARG A 144 23.61 -8.08 -2.35
C ARG A 144 23.13 -6.64 -2.19
N LYS A 145 24.10 -5.73 -2.06
CA LYS A 145 23.84 -4.27 -2.07
C LYS A 145 23.08 -3.85 -3.34
N LYS A 146 22.13 -2.93 -3.17
CA LYS A 146 21.26 -2.39 -4.24
C LYS A 146 20.46 -3.49 -4.96
N PRO A 147 19.67 -4.30 -4.23
CA PRO A 147 18.99 -5.46 -4.79
C PRO A 147 18.01 -5.07 -5.91
N PHE A 148 17.22 -4.00 -5.72
CA PHE A 148 16.27 -3.48 -6.73
C PHE A 148 16.92 -3.16 -8.07
N ALA A 149 17.94 -2.29 -8.07
CA ALA A 149 18.62 -1.86 -9.28
C ALA A 149 19.32 -3.02 -9.99
N ASN A 150 19.96 -3.92 -9.23
CA ASN A 150 20.67 -5.06 -9.80
C ASN A 150 19.71 -6.10 -10.37
N PHE A 151 18.60 -6.37 -9.68
CA PHE A 151 17.56 -7.29 -10.15
C PHE A 151 16.95 -6.79 -11.45
N LYS A 152 16.54 -5.51 -11.48
CA LYS A 152 16.00 -4.86 -12.68
C LYS A 152 16.97 -5.01 -13.87
N ARG A 153 18.25 -4.70 -13.66
CA ARG A 153 19.29 -4.85 -14.69
C ARG A 153 19.39 -6.29 -15.21
N VAL A 154 19.30 -7.30 -14.35
CA VAL A 154 19.37 -8.70 -14.78
C VAL A 154 18.12 -9.11 -15.55
N ILE A 155 16.93 -8.70 -15.09
CA ILE A 155 15.65 -9.02 -15.72
C ILE A 155 15.48 -8.34 -17.07
N ASP A 156 15.77 -7.04 -17.17
CA ASP A 156 15.62 -6.27 -18.41
C ASP A 156 16.48 -6.82 -19.56
N ASN A 157 17.60 -7.47 -19.23
CA ASN A 157 18.50 -8.10 -20.19
C ASN A 157 18.28 -9.62 -20.32
N SER A 158 17.11 -10.12 -19.95
CA SER A 158 16.78 -11.55 -19.97
C SER A 158 15.47 -11.83 -20.69
N ASN A 159 15.25 -13.11 -21.03
CA ASN A 159 13.98 -13.58 -21.57
C ASN A 159 12.85 -13.62 -20.52
N HIS A 160 13.16 -13.34 -19.24
CA HIS A 160 12.20 -13.31 -18.13
C HIS A 160 11.60 -11.92 -17.90
N ARG A 161 11.94 -10.93 -18.72
CA ARG A 161 11.41 -9.56 -18.61
C ARG A 161 9.88 -9.54 -18.62
N LYS A 162 9.27 -10.18 -19.62
CA LYS A 162 7.81 -10.20 -19.77
C LYS A 162 7.12 -10.92 -18.62
N SER A 163 7.62 -12.09 -18.22
CA SER A 163 7.05 -12.86 -17.11
C SER A 163 7.18 -12.13 -15.78
N TRP A 164 8.26 -11.39 -15.56
CA TRP A 164 8.41 -10.52 -14.40
C TRP A 164 7.35 -9.42 -14.37
N PHE A 165 7.15 -8.69 -15.48
CA PHE A 165 6.13 -7.61 -15.52
C PHE A 165 4.72 -8.15 -15.31
N GLU A 166 4.37 -9.29 -15.92
CA GLU A 166 3.07 -9.93 -15.71
C GLU A 166 2.89 -10.40 -14.26
N PHE A 167 3.94 -10.95 -13.64
CA PHE A 167 3.91 -11.36 -12.24
C PHE A 167 3.74 -10.17 -11.30
N LYS A 168 4.56 -9.13 -11.47
CA LYS A 168 4.52 -7.92 -10.66
C LYS A 168 3.18 -7.21 -10.77
N ASN A 169 2.65 -7.06 -11.99
CA ASN A 169 1.34 -6.43 -12.19
C ASN A 169 0.22 -7.19 -11.46
N LYS A 170 0.22 -8.53 -11.51
CA LYS A 170 -0.76 -9.33 -10.76
C LYS A 170 -0.63 -9.17 -9.24
N ALA A 171 0.61 -9.08 -8.74
CA ALA A 171 0.85 -8.85 -7.31
C ALA A 171 0.37 -7.46 -6.88
N LEU A 172 0.58 -6.43 -7.71
CA LEU A 172 0.10 -5.08 -7.46
C LEU A 172 -1.44 -4.97 -7.56
N GLU A 173 -2.05 -5.62 -8.55
CA GLU A 173 -3.53 -5.71 -8.63
C GLU A 173 -4.12 -6.39 -7.39
N LYS A 174 -3.46 -7.45 -6.89
CA LYS A 174 -3.85 -8.10 -5.64
C LYS A 174 -3.73 -7.14 -4.46
N TYR A 175 -2.60 -6.44 -4.33
CA TYR A 175 -2.41 -5.44 -3.28
C TYR A 175 -3.52 -4.37 -3.29
N VAL A 176 -3.80 -3.77 -4.46
CA VAL A 176 -4.87 -2.79 -4.61
C VAL A 176 -6.22 -3.37 -4.21
N ARG A 177 -6.52 -4.61 -4.63
CA ARG A 177 -7.76 -5.29 -4.25
C ARG A 177 -7.87 -5.49 -2.74
N THR A 178 -6.79 -5.94 -2.09
CA THR A 178 -6.74 -6.09 -0.63
C THR A 178 -6.96 -4.74 0.07
N GLN A 179 -6.32 -3.66 -0.38
CA GLN A 179 -6.53 -2.31 0.18
C GLN A 179 -8.00 -1.86 0.07
N LEU A 180 -8.62 -2.05 -1.10
CA LEU A 180 -10.04 -1.72 -1.31
C LEU A 180 -10.95 -2.59 -0.44
N TYR A 181 -10.68 -3.89 -0.34
CA TYR A 181 -11.45 -4.79 0.50
C TYR A 181 -11.38 -4.39 1.97
N LEU A 182 -10.19 -4.09 2.48
CA LEU A 182 -10.00 -3.62 3.86
C LEU A 182 -10.75 -2.30 4.10
N HIS A 183 -10.67 -1.36 3.15
CA HIS A 183 -11.40 -0.10 3.22
C HIS A 183 -12.93 -0.32 3.28
N PHE A 184 -13.51 -1.14 2.40
CA PHE A 184 -14.96 -1.35 2.40
C PHE A 184 -15.47 -2.24 3.55
N THR A 185 -14.63 -3.13 4.07
CA THR A 185 -15.02 -4.07 5.13
C THR A 185 -14.89 -3.46 6.51
N TYR A 186 -13.82 -2.67 6.74
CA TYR A 186 -13.47 -2.17 8.06
C TYR A 186 -13.38 -0.64 8.14
N GLY A 187 -13.35 0.06 7.00
CA GLY A 187 -13.05 1.49 6.90
C GLY A 187 -14.20 2.46 7.16
N THR A 188 -15.41 2.03 7.53
CA THR A 188 -16.47 2.97 7.96
C THR A 188 -16.29 3.34 9.43
N GLY A 189 -15.19 4.05 9.73
CA GLY A 189 -14.78 4.37 11.11
C GLY A 189 -14.24 5.77 11.34
N GLU A 190 -13.87 6.55 10.32
CA GLU A 190 -13.40 7.92 10.53
C GLU A 190 -14.01 8.88 9.50
N LYS A 191 -15.00 9.64 9.95
CA LYS A 191 -15.26 10.97 9.39
C LYS A 191 -14.17 11.90 9.93
N THR A 192 -13.04 12.01 9.25
CA THR A 192 -12.24 13.23 9.39
C THR A 192 -12.85 14.26 8.46
N LYS A 193 -13.88 14.94 8.98
CA LYS A 193 -14.12 16.31 8.56
C LYS A 193 -12.85 17.09 8.88
N SER A 194 -12.37 17.80 7.87
CA SER A 194 -11.61 19.02 8.03
C SER A 194 -12.12 19.82 9.23
N ASP A 195 -11.36 19.84 10.32
CA ASP A 195 -11.34 20.98 11.22
C ASP A 195 -9.90 21.46 11.24
N SER A 196 -9.56 22.23 10.20
CA SER A 196 -8.49 23.21 10.26
C SER A 196 -8.81 24.17 11.41
N VAL A 197 -8.26 23.90 12.60
CA VAL A 197 -8.17 24.92 13.65
C VAL A 197 -7.20 25.96 13.12
N LYS A 198 -7.72 27.14 12.78
CA LYS A 198 -6.88 28.26 12.35
C LYS A 198 -5.97 28.64 13.52
N PRO A 199 -4.70 29.03 13.25
CA PRO A 199 -3.76 29.47 14.29
C PRO A 199 -4.26 30.65 15.15
N GLU A 200 -5.33 31.31 14.71
CA GLU A 200 -5.96 32.46 15.35
C GLU A 200 -6.82 32.10 16.58
N ASP A 201 -7.18 30.82 16.78
CA ASP A 201 -8.11 30.37 17.82
C ASP A 201 -7.43 29.77 19.09
N LEU A 202 -6.10 29.84 19.21
CA LEU A 202 -5.40 29.46 20.45
C LEU A 202 -5.22 30.67 21.38
N PRO A 203 -5.74 30.65 22.62
CA PRO A 203 -5.47 31.71 23.59
C PRO A 203 -3.99 31.67 24.00
N PHE A 204 -3.35 32.85 24.00
CA PHE A 204 -1.97 33.11 24.40
C PHE A 204 -1.56 32.49 25.74
#